data_AF-A0A9X8VC07-F1
#
_entry.id   AF-A0A9X8VC07-F1
#
_cell.length_a   1.000
_cell.length_b   1.000
_cell.length_c   1.000
_cell.angle_alpha   90.00
_cell.angle_beta   90.00
_cell.angle_gamma   90.00
#
_symmetry.space_group_name_H-M   'P 1'
#
loop_
_entity.id
_entity.type
_entity.pdbx_description
1 polymer ?
#
loop_
_entity_poly.entity_id
_entity_poly.type
_entity_poly.pdbx_seq_one_letter_code
_entity_poly.pdbx_strand_id
1 'polypeptide(L)'
;FKGADDVDARLYDGFFSDADKAAMRIIQQTKPQNLPALDLAFSDGRMKELLFRFRARNYPNTLDDAEQRRWLQHRQEALSAERVQSYLLQLESLYNLHEGDKEKTALLKALFDYGK
;
A
#
# COMPACT_ATOMS: atom_id res chain seq x y z
N PHE A 1 -18.17 -15.68 -3.26
CA PHE A 1 -17.18 -14.81 -2.62
C PHE A 1 -17.25 -13.45 -3.32
N LYS A 2 -17.62 -12.40 -2.59
CA LYS A 2 -17.55 -11.03 -3.13
C LYS A 2 -16.05 -10.69 -3.16
N GLY A 3 -15.51 -10.39 -4.34
CA GLY A 3 -14.10 -10.01 -4.46
C GLY A 3 -13.80 -8.85 -3.50
N ALA A 4 -12.60 -8.83 -2.93
CA ALA A 4 -12.18 -7.69 -2.13
C ALA A 4 -12.20 -6.43 -3.02
N ASP A 5 -12.78 -5.34 -2.52
CA ASP A 5 -12.78 -4.07 -3.27
C ASP A 5 -11.36 -3.51 -3.45
N ASP A 6 -10.43 -3.93 -2.57
CA ASP A 6 -9.02 -3.55 -2.62
C ASP A 6 -8.24 -4.33 -3.68
N VAL A 7 -7.59 -3.61 -4.59
CA VAL A 7 -6.78 -4.18 -5.67
C VAL A 7 -5.62 -5.05 -5.17
N ASP A 8 -5.10 -4.78 -3.97
CA ASP A 8 -4.01 -5.55 -3.38
C ASP A 8 -4.44 -6.99 -3.01
N ALA A 9 -5.74 -7.20 -2.78
CA ALA A 9 -6.32 -8.50 -2.46
C ALA A 9 -6.89 -9.24 -3.70
N ARG A 10 -6.72 -8.69 -4.90
CA ARG A 10 -7.31 -9.20 -6.15
C ARG A 10 -6.33 -9.98 -7.02
N LEU A 11 -5.26 -10.56 -6.47
CA LEU A 11 -4.27 -11.32 -7.23
C LEU A 11 -4.90 -12.49 -8.01
N TYR A 12 -5.88 -13.17 -7.40
CA TYR A 12 -6.50 -14.37 -7.96
C TYR A 12 -7.81 -14.14 -8.71
N ASP A 13 -8.19 -12.88 -8.97
CA ASP A 13 -9.39 -12.54 -9.74
C ASP A 13 -9.29 -12.90 -11.24
N GLY A 14 -8.10 -13.31 -11.68
CA GLY A 14 -7.84 -13.71 -13.05
C GLY A 14 -6.40 -13.40 -13.46
N PHE A 15 -5.93 -14.11 -14.48
CA PHE A 15 -4.63 -13.84 -15.08
C PHE A 15 -4.70 -12.63 -16.02
N PHE A 16 -3.63 -11.85 -16.04
CA PHE A 16 -3.49 -10.74 -16.97
C PHE A 16 -3.33 -11.23 -18.41
N SER A 17 -3.86 -10.46 -19.36
CA SER A 17 -3.65 -10.68 -20.78
C SER A 17 -2.18 -10.50 -21.17
N ASP A 18 -1.78 -11.04 -22.32
CA ASP A 18 -0.39 -10.84 -22.80
C ASP A 18 -0.10 -9.37 -23.14
N ALA A 19 -1.13 -8.61 -23.56
CA ALA A 19 -1.04 -7.16 -23.73
C ALA A 19 -0.76 -6.44 -22.41
N ASP A 20 -1.50 -6.76 -21.34
CA ASP A 20 -1.27 -6.17 -20.00
C ASP A 20 0.10 -6.55 -19.45
N LYS A 21 0.57 -7.79 -19.67
CA LYS A 21 1.94 -8.20 -19.29
C LYS A 21 3.00 -7.40 -20.05
N ALA A 22 2.79 -7.13 -21.34
CA ALA A 22 3.70 -6.28 -22.12
C ALA A 22 3.71 -4.84 -21.57
N ALA A 23 2.54 -4.28 -21.27
CA ALA A 23 2.40 -2.97 -20.65
C ALA A 23 3.12 -2.90 -19.28
N MET A 24 2.98 -3.94 -18.43
CA MET A 24 3.73 -4.05 -17.17
C MET A 24 5.24 -4.03 -17.36
N ARG A 25 5.77 -4.70 -18.40
CA ARG A 25 7.22 -4.69 -18.69
C ARG A 25 7.69 -3.28 -19.06
N ILE A 26 6.91 -2.56 -19.86
CA ILE A 26 7.20 -1.16 -20.21
C ILE A 26 7.25 -0.30 -18.95
N ILE A 27 6.26 -0.44 -18.05
CA ILE A 27 6.23 0.27 -16.77
C ILE A 27 7.50 0.01 -15.95
N GLN A 28 7.90 -1.26 -15.80
CA GLN A 28 9.08 -1.64 -15.02
C GLN A 28 10.40 -1.10 -15.60
N GLN A 29 10.47 -0.93 -16.92
CA GLN A 29 11.65 -0.39 -17.61
C GLN A 29 11.64 1.14 -17.71
N THR A 30 10.50 1.78 -17.44
CA THR A 30 10.33 3.22 -17.53
C THR A 30 10.86 3.90 -16.26
N LYS A 31 11.63 4.98 -16.42
CA LYS A 31 12.10 5.77 -15.29
C LYS A 31 10.90 6.34 -14.51
N PRO A 32 10.94 6.38 -13.16
CA PRO A 32 9.82 6.84 -12.34
C PRO A 32 9.24 8.20 -12.74
N GLN A 33 10.11 9.14 -13.12
CA GLN A 33 9.74 10.49 -13.55
C GLN A 33 8.89 10.52 -14.83
N ASN A 34 9.00 9.48 -15.67
CA ASN A 34 8.28 9.37 -16.93
C ASN A 34 7.00 8.54 -16.81
N LEU A 35 6.80 7.84 -15.68
CA LEU A 35 5.59 7.05 -15.44
C LEU A 35 4.28 7.85 -15.52
N PRO A 36 4.19 9.11 -15.04
CA PRO A 36 2.94 9.90 -15.15
C PRO A 36 2.56 10.22 -16.61
N ALA A 37 3.55 10.33 -17.51
CA ALA A 37 3.36 10.67 -18.91
C ALA A 37 3.08 9.44 -19.79
N LEU A 38 3.13 8.24 -19.22
CA LEU A 38 3.00 6.99 -19.95
C LEU A 38 1.52 6.68 -20.21
N ASP A 39 1.08 6.88 -21.45
CA ASP A 39 -0.29 6.57 -21.87
C ASP A 39 -0.38 5.10 -22.32
N LEU A 40 -0.73 4.22 -21.38
CA LEU A 40 -0.93 2.79 -21.64
C LEU A 40 -2.42 2.43 -21.56
N ALA A 41 -2.90 1.76 -22.59
CA ALA A 41 -4.18 1.08 -22.56
C ALA A 41 -4.04 -0.26 -21.81
N PHE A 42 -4.85 -0.44 -20.77
CA PHE A 42 -4.95 -1.71 -20.05
C PHE A 42 -6.29 -2.37 -20.35
N SER A 43 -6.28 -3.67 -20.57
CA SER A 43 -7.50 -4.47 -20.69
C SER A 43 -8.09 -4.77 -19.32
N ASP A 44 -7.21 -4.98 -18.33
CA ASP A 44 -7.61 -5.27 -16.96
C ASP A 44 -7.82 -3.99 -16.13
N GLY A 45 -9.03 -3.84 -15.58
CA GLY A 45 -9.40 -2.68 -14.75
C GLY A 45 -8.56 -2.50 -13.47
N ARG A 46 -7.88 -3.55 -12.98
CA ARG A 46 -7.00 -3.49 -11.81
C ARG A 46 -5.72 -2.67 -12.09
N MET A 47 -5.28 -2.61 -13.35
CA MET A 47 -3.97 -2.07 -13.71
C MET A 47 -3.79 -0.59 -13.37
N LYS A 48 -4.81 0.23 -13.61
CA LYS A 48 -4.74 1.67 -13.33
C LYS A 48 -4.51 1.93 -11.85
N GLU A 49 -5.21 1.19 -10.99
CA GLU A 49 -5.05 1.32 -9.54
C GLU A 49 -3.71 0.75 -9.07
N LEU A 50 -3.29 -0.41 -9.58
CA LEU A 50 -1.98 -1.01 -9.25
C LEU A 50 -0.82 -0.06 -9.60
N LEU A 51 -0.86 0.58 -10.78
CA LEU A 51 0.16 1.55 -11.18
C LEU A 51 0.17 2.78 -10.27
N PHE A 52 -1.00 3.29 -9.89
CA PHE A 52 -1.11 4.40 -8.94
C PHE A 52 -0.52 4.02 -7.56
N ARG A 53 -0.92 2.87 -7.00
CA ARG A 53 -0.38 2.34 -5.72
C ARG A 53 1.13 2.16 -5.79
N PHE A 54 1.64 1.60 -6.88
CA PHE A 54 3.06 1.39 -7.10
C PHE A 54 3.84 2.71 -7.10
N ARG A 55 3.37 3.72 -7.85
CA ARG A 55 3.98 5.06 -7.85
C ARG A 55 3.93 5.71 -6.47
N ALA A 56 2.77 5.67 -5.81
CA ALA A 56 2.58 6.34 -4.53
C ALA A 56 3.41 5.73 -3.39
N ARG A 57 3.62 4.41 -3.39
CA ARG A 57 4.44 3.70 -2.39
C ARG A 57 5.94 3.87 -2.63
N ASN A 58 6.39 3.77 -3.87
CA ASN A 58 7.83 3.69 -4.19
C ASN A 58 8.43 5.02 -4.65
N TYR A 59 7.62 5.88 -5.27
CA TYR A 59 8.05 7.13 -5.90
C TYR A 59 7.08 8.28 -5.59
N PRO A 60 6.81 8.60 -4.30
CA PRO A 60 5.82 9.61 -3.92
C PRO A 60 6.11 11.00 -4.51
N ASN A 61 7.38 11.31 -4.77
CA ASN A 61 7.79 12.56 -5.40
C ASN A 61 7.37 12.69 -6.88
N THR A 62 6.84 11.63 -7.48
CA THR A 62 6.32 11.64 -8.87
C THR A 62 4.82 11.92 -8.92
N LEU A 63 4.15 12.05 -7.77
CA LEU A 63 2.72 12.33 -7.69
C LEU A 63 2.46 13.83 -7.80
N ASP A 64 1.46 14.21 -8.60
CA ASP A 64 0.94 15.58 -8.59
C ASP A 64 0.11 15.88 -7.34
N ASP A 65 -0.31 17.14 -7.16
CA ASP A 65 -1.07 17.55 -5.97
C ASP A 65 -2.41 16.81 -5.80
N ALA A 66 -3.07 16.45 -6.89
CA ALA A 66 -4.34 15.72 -6.84
C ALA A 66 -4.11 14.26 -6.45
N GLU A 67 -3.08 13.64 -7.01
CA GLU A 67 -2.63 12.30 -6.68
C GLU A 67 -2.14 12.19 -5.23
N GLN A 68 -1.43 13.20 -4.73
CA GLN A 68 -1.01 13.26 -3.33
C GLN A 68 -2.21 13.34 -2.39
N ARG A 69 -3.22 14.19 -2.69
CA ARG A 69 -4.46 14.24 -1.91
C ARG A 69 -5.20 12.91 -1.92
N ARG A 70 -5.30 12.28 -3.09
CA ARG A 70 -5.90 10.93 -3.25
C ARG A 70 -5.15 9.88 -2.42
N TRP A 71 -3.81 9.94 -2.41
CA TRP A 71 -2.99 9.03 -1.63
C TRP A 71 -3.11 9.27 -0.13
N LEU A 72 -3.20 10.53 0.30
CA LEU A 72 -3.44 10.89 1.69
C LEU A 72 -4.79 10.35 2.18
N GLN A 73 -5.85 10.52 1.40
CA GLN A 73 -7.16 9.98 1.71
C GLN A 73 -7.10 8.45 1.84
N HIS A 74 -6.47 7.76 0.90
CA HIS A 74 -6.30 6.31 1.00
C HIS A 74 -5.55 5.89 2.27
N ARG A 75 -4.48 6.60 2.65
CA ARG A 75 -3.74 6.32 3.88
C ARG A 75 -4.61 6.52 5.13
N GLN A 76 -5.45 7.55 5.15
CA GLN A 76 -6.37 7.80 6.26
C GLN A 76 -7.46 6.73 6.37
N GLU A 77 -7.98 6.24 5.24
CA GLU A 77 -8.93 5.12 5.22
C GLU A 77 -8.27 3.81 5.69
N ALA A 78 -7.04 3.55 5.23
CA ALA A 78 -6.28 2.35 5.60
C ALA A 78 -5.83 2.36 7.07
N LEU A 79 -5.46 3.53 7.59
CA LEU A 79 -5.04 3.79 8.97
C LEU A 79 -6.12 4.58 9.72
N SER A 80 -7.35 4.08 9.68
CA SER A 80 -8.47 4.71 10.39
C SER A 80 -8.18 4.82 11.90
N ALA A 81 -8.75 5.84 12.55
CA ALA A 81 -8.56 6.05 13.99
C ALA A 81 -8.89 4.81 14.82
N GLU A 82 -9.94 4.07 14.45
CA GLU A 82 -10.33 2.80 15.08
C GLU A 82 -9.24 1.72 14.93
N ARG A 83 -8.67 1.57 13.72
CA ARG A 83 -7.63 0.57 13.47
C ARG A 83 -6.34 0.92 14.21
N VAL A 84 -5.97 2.19 14.25
CA VAL A 84 -4.80 2.68 15.00
C VAL A 84 -5.01 2.45 16.50
N GLN A 85 -6.18 2.82 17.05
CA GLN A 85 -6.50 2.60 18.45
C GLN A 85 -6.46 1.11 18.82
N SER A 86 -7.04 0.23 17.99
CA SER A 86 -7.00 -1.22 18.19
C SER A 86 -5.56 -1.76 18.18
N TYR A 87 -4.72 -1.28 17.26
CA TYR A 87 -3.31 -1.64 17.19
C TYR A 87 -2.53 -1.22 18.46
N LEU A 88 -2.76 -0.01 18.96
CA LEU A 88 -2.12 0.48 20.19
C LEU A 88 -2.51 -0.35 21.42
N LEU A 89 -3.80 -0.68 21.57
CA LEU A 89 -4.28 -1.55 22.66
C LEU A 89 -3.67 -2.95 22.59
N GLN A 90 -3.44 -3.48 21.38
CA GLN A 90 -2.74 -4.76 21.21
C GLN A 90 -1.28 -4.68 21.64
N LEU A 91 -0.57 -3.59 21.30
CA LEU A 91 0.81 -3.38 21.75
C LEU A 91 0.91 -3.29 23.27
N GLU A 92 0.00 -2.56 23.93
CA GLU A 92 -0.04 -2.45 25.40
C GLU A 92 -0.28 -3.82 26.06
N SER A 93 -1.23 -4.61 25.54
CA SER A 93 -1.50 -5.97 26.01
C SER A 93 -0.27 -6.88 25.89
N LEU A 94 0.41 -6.86 24.73
CA LEU A 94 1.62 -7.64 24.49
C LEU A 94 2.80 -7.20 25.36
N TYR A 95 2.90 -5.90 25.65
CA TYR A 95 3.96 -5.37 26.52
C TYR A 95 3.83 -5.93 27.93
N ASN A 96 2.61 -5.91 28.49
CA ASN A 96 2.33 -6.47 29.81
C ASN A 96 2.55 -7.99 29.85
N LEU A 97 2.17 -8.71 28.79
CA LEU A 97 2.40 -10.16 28.69
C LEU A 97 3.89 -10.55 28.66
N HIS A 98 4.74 -9.66 28.14
CA HIS A 98 6.16 -9.92 27.91
C HIS A 98 7.10 -9.05 28.76
N GLU A 99 6.64 -8.51 29.89
CA GLU A 99 7.41 -7.57 30.74
C GLU A 99 8.81 -8.10 31.14
N GLY A 100 8.99 -9.42 31.27
CA GLY A 100 10.28 -10.05 31.58
C GLY A 100 11.21 -10.31 30.39
N ASP A 101 10.72 -10.13 29.15
CA ASP A 101 11.46 -10.38 27.92
C ASP A 101 11.96 -9.05 27.32
N LYS A 102 13.23 -8.75 27.56
CA LYS A 102 13.86 -7.49 27.14
C LYS A 102 13.89 -7.29 25.63
N GLU A 103 13.96 -8.37 24.85
CA GLU A 103 13.99 -8.28 23.40
C GLU A 103 12.60 -7.94 22.85
N LYS A 104 11.57 -8.64 23.32
CA LYS A 104 10.18 -8.37 22.90
C LYS A 104 9.71 -6.99 23.32
N THR A 105 10.01 -6.57 24.55
CA THR A 105 9.65 -5.23 25.03
C THR A 105 10.33 -4.12 24.23
N ALA A 106 11.58 -4.31 23.80
CA ALA A 106 12.27 -3.38 22.90
C ALA A 106 11.61 -3.30 21.52
N LEU A 107 11.21 -4.43 20.93
CA LEU A 107 10.48 -4.47 19.66
C LEU A 107 9.10 -3.79 19.76
N LEU A 108 8.36 -4.05 20.83
CA LEU A 108 7.04 -3.44 21.07
C LEU A 108 7.14 -1.92 21.22
N LYS A 109 8.19 -1.44 21.89
CA LYS A 109 8.48 0.00 21.97
C LYS A 109 8.79 0.60 20.59
N ALA A 110 9.60 -0.09 19.77
CA ALA A 110 9.90 0.36 18.42
C ALA A 110 8.64 0.41 17.52
N LEU A 111 7.72 -0.55 17.66
CA LEU A 111 6.44 -0.54 16.95
C LEU A 111 5.54 0.61 17.41
N PHE A 112 5.52 0.91 18.71
CA PHE A 112 4.81 2.07 19.24
C PHE A 112 5.38 3.39 18.69
N ASP A 113 6.70 3.54 18.69
CA ASP A 113 7.39 4.72 18.17
C ASP A 113 7.16 4.92 16.66
N TYR A 114 7.03 3.83 15.88
CA TYR A 114 6.68 3.90 14.45
C TYR A 114 5.22 4.31 14.21
N GLY A 115 4.31 3.93 15.11
CA GLY A 115 2.88 4.25 15.02
C GLY A 115 2.51 5.66 15.46
N LYS A 116 3.42 6.36 16.16
CA LYS A 116 3.27 7.74 16.62
C LYS A 116 3.49 8.73 15.48
#